data_AF-A0A962C5E3-F1
#
_entry.id   AF-A0A962C5E3-F1
#
_cell.length_a   1.000
_cell.length_b   1.000
_cell.length_c   1.000
_cell.angle_alpha   90.00
_cell.angle_beta   90.00
_cell.angle_gamma   90.00
#
_symmetry.space_group_name_H-M   'P 1'
#
loop_
_entity.id
_entity.type
_entity.pdbx_description
1 polymer ?
#
loop_
_entity_poly.entity_id
_entity_poly.type
_entity_poly.pdbx_seq_one_letter_code
_entity_poly.pdbx_strand_id
1 'polypeptide(L)'
;MRSMKCLNLLFAAFAMVGPLLAVASPPVTTVHLRSAQSGVQVFTVGLAFRKGDVPGYPQLQLADSQVVVKKRWNDGSVKHAVASGQIDLVAGQTVDIAIDAVANPPGGIPLTAADIASANPSAVVNLGGAVGNVSLQNLLGTPARTWISGPEMVEAHYYGVPNGNANMAVWFQVRLYKSGRLFVRTWIDNGRLDLAPVDRSYVPNVSIGGVPIFDNGGAALTHYAHSRWSQEAWIGATNAVEADIDTGYLVRTRLVPNYMSNVPAEAALNALAQNYTPLTNAGWTPNMGETGFQRQIGLLPSWDALYVTSHADPRARRAVMA
;
A
#
# COMPACT_ATOMS: atom_id res chain seq x y z
N MET A 1 76.17 -6.23 58.49
CA MET A 1 75.23 -5.25 57.89
C MET A 1 74.92 -5.69 56.46
N ARG A 2 73.86 -6.47 56.26
CA ARG A 2 73.41 -6.90 54.92
C ARG A 2 71.95 -6.48 54.74
N SER A 3 71.71 -5.80 53.63
CA SER A 3 70.49 -5.08 53.24
C SER A 3 69.34 -6.02 52.89
N MET A 4 68.17 -5.77 53.47
CA MET A 4 66.86 -6.31 53.05
C MET A 4 66.31 -5.40 51.93
N LYS A 5 66.09 -5.96 50.74
CA LYS A 5 65.24 -5.35 49.70
C LYS A 5 64.01 -6.24 49.54
N CYS A 6 62.85 -5.74 49.97
CA CYS A 6 61.55 -6.35 49.71
C CYS A 6 61.19 -6.18 48.23
N LEU A 7 60.85 -7.29 47.58
CA LEU A 7 60.42 -7.37 46.18
C LEU A 7 58.89 -7.33 46.16
N ASN A 8 58.30 -6.22 45.69
CA ASN A 8 56.85 -6.11 45.46
C ASN A 8 56.50 -6.82 44.14
N LEU A 9 55.78 -7.94 44.23
CA LEU A 9 55.10 -8.56 43.07
C LEU A 9 53.84 -7.73 42.75
N LEU A 10 53.85 -7.06 41.60
CA LEU A 10 52.66 -6.46 41.00
C LEU A 10 51.97 -7.54 40.14
N PHE A 11 50.77 -7.99 40.53
CA PHE A 11 49.92 -8.83 39.70
C PHE A 11 49.20 -7.95 38.68
N ALA A 12 49.57 -8.03 37.40
CA ALA A 12 48.83 -7.41 36.30
C ALA A 12 47.74 -8.36 35.82
N ALA A 13 46.47 -8.06 36.14
CA ALA A 13 45.32 -8.76 35.58
C ALA A 13 45.07 -8.28 34.14
N PHE A 14 45.45 -9.10 33.17
CA PHE A 14 45.20 -8.85 31.75
C PHE A 14 43.75 -9.24 31.42
N ALA A 15 42.85 -8.27 31.37
CA ALA A 15 41.48 -8.50 30.91
C ALA A 15 41.48 -8.69 29.38
N MET A 16 41.37 -9.95 28.93
CA MET A 16 41.06 -10.24 27.52
C MET A 16 39.62 -9.77 27.23
N VAL A 17 39.48 -8.60 26.62
CA VAL A 17 38.25 -8.20 25.96
C VAL A 17 38.26 -8.87 24.58
N GLY A 18 37.67 -10.06 24.49
CA GLY A 18 37.35 -10.67 23.20
C GLY A 18 36.31 -9.81 22.47
N PRO A 19 36.38 -9.67 21.14
CA PRO A 19 35.37 -8.94 20.40
C PRO A 19 34.01 -9.62 20.59
N LEU A 20 33.05 -8.87 21.15
CA LEU A 20 31.66 -9.28 21.20
C LEU A 20 31.21 -9.40 19.74
N LEU A 21 31.02 -10.63 19.24
CA LEU A 21 30.32 -10.85 17.98
C LEU A 21 28.90 -10.32 18.17
N ALA A 22 28.60 -9.15 17.59
CA ALA A 22 27.26 -8.62 17.56
C ALA A 22 26.39 -9.59 16.75
N VAL A 23 25.60 -10.40 17.44
CA VAL A 23 24.53 -11.17 16.80
C VAL A 23 23.56 -10.14 16.26
N ALA A 24 23.41 -10.08 14.94
CA ALA A 24 22.38 -9.25 14.32
C ALA A 24 21.04 -9.63 14.95
N SER A 25 20.31 -8.64 15.46
CA SER A 25 18.95 -8.86 15.94
C SER A 25 18.15 -9.54 14.83
N PRO A 26 17.32 -10.55 15.14
CA PRO A 26 16.41 -11.09 14.14
C PRO A 26 15.53 -9.96 13.58
N PRO A 27 15.16 -10.03 12.29
CA PRO A 27 14.28 -9.03 11.70
C PRO A 27 12.92 -9.06 12.39
N VAL A 28 12.27 -7.89 12.45
CA VAL A 28 10.95 -7.73 13.07
C VAL A 28 9.89 -8.48 12.27
N THR A 29 9.94 -8.35 10.94
CA THR A 29 9.03 -9.00 9.99
C THR A 29 9.63 -8.94 8.58
N THR A 30 8.88 -9.41 7.59
CA THR A 30 9.27 -9.44 6.17
C THR A 30 8.16 -8.88 5.29
N VAL A 31 8.56 -8.37 4.13
CA VAL A 31 7.68 -8.12 2.99
C VAL A 31 8.05 -9.10 1.89
N HIS A 32 7.04 -9.71 1.29
CA HIS A 32 7.15 -10.61 0.15
C HIS A 32 6.87 -9.80 -1.12
N LEU A 33 7.82 -9.80 -2.04
CA LEU A 33 7.67 -9.19 -3.36
C LEU A 33 7.68 -10.26 -4.43
N ARG A 34 6.72 -10.21 -5.34
CA ARG A 34 6.66 -11.07 -6.52
C ARG A 34 6.27 -10.27 -7.73
N SER A 35 6.84 -10.58 -8.89
CA SER A 35 6.50 -9.90 -10.14
C SER A 35 6.31 -10.91 -11.27
N ALA A 36 5.38 -10.63 -12.18
CA ALA A 36 5.27 -11.37 -13.44
C ALA A 36 6.35 -10.96 -14.47
N GLN A 37 7.13 -9.92 -14.17
CA GLN A 37 8.13 -9.31 -15.04
C GLN A 37 9.50 -9.28 -14.36
N SER A 38 10.55 -9.61 -15.11
CA SER A 38 11.94 -9.45 -14.64
C SER A 38 12.43 -8.00 -14.80
N GLY A 39 13.52 -7.66 -14.12
CA GLY A 39 14.15 -6.34 -14.18
C GLY A 39 13.79 -5.46 -12.98
N VAL A 40 14.28 -4.21 -13.00
CA VAL A 40 14.03 -3.23 -11.94
C VAL A 40 12.55 -2.86 -11.90
N GLN A 41 11.90 -3.25 -10.80
CA GLN A 41 10.51 -2.91 -10.50
C GLN A 41 10.43 -1.97 -9.31
N VAL A 42 9.31 -1.27 -9.20
CA VAL A 42 8.99 -0.42 -8.05
C VAL A 42 7.87 -1.04 -7.23
N PHE A 43 7.82 -0.74 -5.94
CA PHE A 43 6.75 -1.23 -5.07
C PHE A 43 6.34 -0.17 -4.07
N THR A 44 5.10 -0.28 -3.59
CA THR A 44 4.60 0.41 -2.40
C THR A 44 3.72 -0.55 -1.63
N VAL A 45 3.98 -0.71 -0.33
CA VAL A 45 3.28 -1.64 0.55
C VAL A 45 2.95 -0.99 1.89
N GLY A 46 1.76 -1.30 2.41
CA GLY A 46 1.36 -0.92 3.76
C GLY A 46 1.97 -1.88 4.78
N LEU A 47 2.55 -1.32 5.84
CA LEU A 47 3.16 -2.08 6.92
C LEU A 47 2.38 -1.88 8.22
N ALA A 48 2.27 -2.95 8.99
CA ALA A 48 1.65 -2.97 10.29
C ALA A 48 2.58 -3.66 11.29
N PHE A 49 2.72 -3.09 12.49
CA PHE A 49 3.66 -3.59 13.48
C PHE A 49 2.99 -3.85 14.82
N ARG A 50 3.43 -4.92 15.48
CA ARG A 50 3.02 -5.22 16.84
C ARG A 50 3.55 -4.12 17.77
N LYS A 51 2.75 -3.78 18.76
CA LYS A 51 3.11 -2.83 19.80
C LYS A 51 4.40 -3.28 20.51
N GLY A 52 5.37 -2.37 20.62
CA GLY A 52 6.69 -2.60 21.22
C GLY A 52 7.81 -3.01 20.24
N ASP A 53 7.50 -3.64 19.11
CA ASP A 53 8.51 -4.29 18.26
C ASP A 53 9.37 -3.29 17.46
N VAL A 54 8.85 -2.09 17.18
CA VAL A 54 9.59 -1.02 16.48
C VAL A 54 9.53 0.28 17.29
N PRO A 55 10.41 0.47 18.30
CA PRO A 55 10.42 1.67 19.14
C PRO A 55 10.80 2.94 18.35
N GLY A 56 11.81 2.84 17.49
CA GLY A 56 12.30 3.93 16.65
C GLY A 56 11.57 3.99 15.32
N TYR A 57 12.24 3.53 14.26
CA TYR A 57 11.77 3.57 12.88
C TYR A 57 11.96 2.21 12.21
N PRO A 58 11.02 1.78 11.36
CA PRO A 58 11.22 0.61 10.52
C PRO A 58 12.18 0.93 9.37
N GLN A 59 13.03 -0.02 9.01
CA GLN A 59 13.90 0.05 7.85
C GLN A 59 13.84 -1.28 7.10
N LEU A 60 13.67 -1.23 5.77
CA LEU A 60 13.86 -2.42 4.94
C LEU A 60 15.36 -2.68 4.76
N GLN A 61 15.75 -3.96 4.74
CA GLN A 61 17.07 -4.39 4.28
C GLN A 61 17.17 -4.29 2.75
N LEU A 62 16.94 -3.08 2.23
CA LEU A 62 16.97 -2.73 0.81
C LEU A 62 17.50 -1.30 0.68
N ALA A 63 18.55 -1.12 -0.12
CA ALA A 63 19.23 0.17 -0.25
C ALA A 63 18.32 1.27 -0.84
N ASP A 64 17.67 0.97 -1.97
CA ASP A 64 16.77 1.90 -2.65
C ASP A 64 15.34 1.77 -2.08
N SER A 65 15.20 2.11 -0.81
CA SER A 65 13.91 2.09 -0.12
C SER A 65 13.68 3.26 0.82
N GLN A 66 12.41 3.56 1.07
CA GLN A 66 11.95 4.50 2.08
C GLN A 66 10.85 3.86 2.93
N VAL A 67 10.76 4.26 4.19
CA VAL A 67 9.62 3.93 5.04
C VAL A 67 9.11 5.18 5.75
N VAL A 68 7.82 5.48 5.56
CA VAL A 68 7.16 6.64 6.16
C VAL A 68 6.16 6.17 7.21
N VAL A 69 6.43 6.51 8.48
CA VAL A 69 5.54 6.19 9.60
C VAL A 69 4.27 7.03 9.51
N LYS A 70 3.10 6.38 9.55
CA LYS A 70 1.78 7.04 9.49
C LYS A 70 1.08 7.07 10.84
N LYS A 71 1.36 6.09 11.72
CA LYS A 71 0.78 6.03 13.06
C LYS A 71 1.70 5.30 14.04
N ARG A 72 1.70 5.75 15.29
CA ARG A 72 2.35 5.10 16.45
C ARG A 72 1.30 4.60 17.45
N TRP A 73 1.68 3.59 18.22
CA TRP A 73 0.98 3.12 19.41
C TRP A 73 1.14 4.12 20.56
N ASN A 74 0.40 3.89 21.65
CA ASN A 74 0.44 4.76 22.83
C ASN A 74 1.73 4.64 23.65
N ASP A 75 2.56 3.61 23.42
CA ASP A 75 3.92 3.51 23.97
C ASP A 75 4.98 4.16 23.07
N GLY A 76 4.57 4.79 21.97
CA GLY A 76 5.45 5.43 20.99
C GLY A 76 6.00 4.49 19.91
N SER A 77 5.81 3.17 20.01
CA SER A 77 6.27 2.26 18.96
C SER A 77 5.47 2.45 17.67
N VAL A 78 6.05 2.09 16.52
CA VAL A 78 5.35 2.23 15.23
C VAL A 78 4.17 1.25 15.16
N LYS A 79 3.03 1.73 14.65
CA LYS A 79 1.81 0.95 14.43
C LYS A 79 1.57 0.68 12.95
N HIS A 80 1.59 1.75 12.14
CA HIS A 80 1.41 1.67 10.70
C HIS A 80 2.46 2.54 9.99
N ALA A 81 3.00 2.01 8.90
CA ALA A 81 3.89 2.73 8.01
C ALA A 81 3.59 2.37 6.56
N VAL A 82 4.16 3.12 5.62
CA VAL A 82 4.15 2.79 4.20
C VAL A 82 5.59 2.68 3.74
N ALA A 83 5.92 1.56 3.11
CA ALA A 83 7.21 1.30 2.51
C ALA A 83 7.13 1.43 0.99
N SER A 84 8.13 2.05 0.39
CA SER A 84 8.26 2.16 -1.06
C SER A 84 9.72 2.02 -1.46
N GLY A 85 9.97 1.55 -2.67
CA GLY A 85 11.33 1.41 -3.17
C GLY A 85 11.37 0.80 -4.55
N GLN A 86 12.59 0.44 -4.97
CA GLN A 86 12.84 -0.30 -6.20
C GLN A 86 13.79 -1.47 -5.95
N ILE A 87 13.61 -2.53 -6.72
CA ILE A 87 14.42 -3.75 -6.62
C ILE A 87 14.40 -4.49 -7.96
N ASP A 88 15.50 -5.15 -8.28
CA ASP A 88 15.56 -6.06 -9.42
C ASP A 88 14.88 -7.38 -9.05
N LEU A 89 13.88 -7.79 -9.85
CA LEU A 89 13.13 -9.02 -9.63
C LEU A 89 13.32 -9.98 -10.80
N VAL A 90 13.16 -11.26 -10.50
CA VAL A 90 13.04 -12.32 -11.51
C VAL A 90 11.57 -12.71 -11.62
N ALA A 91 11.05 -12.75 -12.85
CA ALA A 91 9.67 -13.11 -13.10
C ALA A 91 9.29 -14.44 -12.43
N GLY A 92 8.17 -14.43 -11.72
CA GLY A 92 7.59 -15.59 -11.05
C GLY A 92 8.22 -15.94 -9.70
N GLN A 93 9.37 -15.37 -9.32
CA GLN A 93 10.03 -15.63 -8.04
C GLN A 93 9.59 -14.65 -6.96
N THR A 94 9.48 -15.17 -5.73
CA THR A 94 9.22 -14.37 -4.53
C THR A 94 10.56 -13.99 -3.90
N VAL A 95 10.71 -12.71 -3.55
CA VAL A 95 11.85 -12.16 -2.81
C VAL A 95 11.35 -11.63 -1.48
N ASP A 96 12.01 -12.07 -0.41
CA ASP A 96 11.70 -11.62 0.95
C ASP A 96 12.65 -10.49 1.37
N ILE A 97 12.06 -9.38 1.78
CA ILE A 97 12.80 -8.23 2.30
C ILE A 97 12.55 -8.13 3.80
N ALA A 98 13.60 -8.34 4.58
CA ALA A 98 13.58 -8.17 6.02
C ALA A 98 13.33 -6.70 6.42
N ILE A 99 12.59 -6.51 7.51
CA ILE A 99 12.36 -5.21 8.13
C ILE A 99 12.95 -5.21 9.54
N ASP A 100 13.82 -4.24 9.80
CA ASP A 100 14.47 -4.03 11.09
C ASP A 100 13.90 -2.81 11.80
N ALA A 101 14.15 -2.75 13.11
CA ALA A 101 13.94 -1.55 13.92
C ALA A 101 15.27 -0.80 14.10
N VAL A 102 15.30 0.47 13.72
CA VAL A 102 16.46 1.35 13.84
C VAL A 102 16.14 2.60 14.67
N ALA A 103 17.17 3.19 15.27
CA ALA A 103 17.01 4.36 16.12
C ALA A 103 16.65 5.64 15.34
N ASN A 104 17.21 5.79 14.13
CA ASN A 104 17.02 6.95 13.27
C ASN A 104 16.49 6.51 11.91
N PRO A 105 15.61 7.29 11.27
CA PRO A 105 15.12 6.96 9.94
C PRO A 105 16.27 7.09 8.91
N PRO A 106 16.29 6.26 7.85
CA PRO A 106 17.20 6.46 6.73
C PRO A 106 17.05 7.87 6.12
N GLY A 107 18.18 8.49 5.76
CA GLY A 107 18.21 9.82 5.15
C GLY A 107 17.96 9.78 3.64
N GLY A 108 17.90 10.97 3.02
CA GLY A 108 17.76 11.14 1.57
C GLY A 108 17.04 12.44 1.24
N ILE A 109 17.25 12.96 0.03
CA ILE A 109 16.53 14.16 -0.45
C ILE A 109 15.13 13.72 -0.87
N PRO A 110 14.07 14.21 -0.22
CA PRO A 110 12.72 13.77 -0.54
C PRO A 110 12.23 14.35 -1.87
N LEU A 111 11.54 13.51 -2.65
CA LEU A 111 10.72 13.96 -3.76
C LEU A 111 9.50 14.74 -3.24
N THR A 112 9.01 15.66 -4.06
CA THR A 112 7.96 16.63 -3.73
C THR A 112 6.85 16.64 -4.79
N ALA A 113 5.72 17.29 -4.48
CA ALA A 113 4.65 17.45 -5.46
C ALA A 113 5.08 18.29 -6.68
N ALA A 114 6.14 19.11 -6.56
CA ALA A 114 6.71 19.84 -7.70
C ALA A 114 7.41 18.90 -8.70
N ASP A 115 7.98 17.79 -8.23
CA ASP A 115 8.54 16.75 -9.10
C ASP A 115 7.44 16.05 -9.89
N ILE A 116 6.27 15.79 -9.27
CA ILE A 116 5.07 15.29 -9.96
C ILE A 116 4.61 16.29 -11.03
N ALA A 117 4.50 17.58 -10.68
CA ALA A 117 4.09 18.60 -11.64
C ALA A 117 5.06 18.70 -12.83
N SER A 118 6.36 18.58 -12.56
CA SER A 118 7.42 18.59 -13.58
C SER A 118 7.36 17.36 -14.49
N ALA A 119 7.03 16.19 -13.95
CA ALA A 119 6.80 14.96 -14.72
C ALA A 119 5.54 15.02 -15.60
N ASN A 120 4.65 15.99 -15.35
CA ASN A 120 3.45 16.30 -16.13
C ASN A 120 2.58 15.07 -16.48
N PRO A 121 2.16 14.25 -15.50
CA PRO A 121 1.34 13.08 -15.76
C PRO A 121 -0.05 13.46 -16.29
N SER A 122 -0.57 12.63 -17.20
CA SER A 122 -1.90 12.81 -17.79
C SER A 122 -2.90 11.80 -17.26
N ALA A 123 -4.08 12.29 -16.87
CA ALA A 123 -5.23 11.45 -16.56
C ALA A 123 -6.51 12.27 -16.74
N VAL A 124 -7.52 11.68 -17.37
CA VAL A 124 -8.82 12.33 -17.59
C VAL A 124 -9.91 11.38 -17.15
N VAL A 125 -10.82 11.89 -16.31
CA VAL A 125 -12.08 11.25 -15.99
C VAL A 125 -13.17 12.01 -16.73
N ASN A 126 -13.73 11.40 -17.77
CA ASN A 126 -14.87 11.90 -18.49
C ASN A 126 -16.10 11.10 -18.09
N LEU A 127 -17.10 11.78 -17.53
CA LEU A 127 -18.37 11.19 -17.10
C LEU A 127 -19.50 11.55 -18.07
N GLY A 128 -19.17 12.00 -19.29
CA GLY A 128 -20.12 12.30 -20.34
C GLY A 128 -20.94 13.58 -20.13
N GLY A 129 -21.47 14.09 -21.25
CA GLY A 129 -22.46 15.17 -21.38
C GLY A 129 -22.58 16.13 -20.19
N ALA A 130 -23.70 16.03 -19.47
CA ALA A 130 -24.08 16.97 -18.40
C ALA A 130 -23.28 16.81 -17.09
N VAL A 131 -22.68 15.64 -16.84
CA VAL A 131 -21.85 15.41 -15.65
C VAL A 131 -20.49 16.07 -15.84
N GLY A 132 -19.93 16.00 -17.05
CA GLY A 132 -18.68 16.66 -17.42
C GLY A 132 -17.43 15.81 -17.16
N ASN A 133 -16.28 16.48 -17.10
CA ASN A 133 -14.98 15.83 -16.96
C ASN A 133 -14.07 16.57 -15.97
N VAL A 134 -13.05 15.87 -15.50
CA VAL A 134 -11.92 16.44 -14.74
C VAL A 134 -10.62 15.92 -15.33
N SER A 135 -9.67 16.83 -15.56
CA SER A 135 -8.33 16.53 -16.07
C SER A 135 -7.28 16.79 -15.00
N LEU A 136 -6.41 15.81 -14.76
CA LEU A 136 -5.30 15.91 -13.82
C LEU A 136 -4.32 17.02 -14.22
N GLN A 137 -4.05 17.20 -15.52
CA GLN A 137 -3.10 18.21 -15.99
C GLN A 137 -3.46 19.63 -15.52
N ASN A 138 -4.76 19.92 -15.38
CA ASN A 138 -5.24 21.23 -14.91
C ASN A 138 -5.07 21.44 -13.40
N LEU A 139 -4.72 20.39 -12.65
CA LEU A 139 -4.65 20.38 -11.18
C LEU A 139 -3.20 20.31 -10.66
N LEU A 140 -2.22 20.03 -11.51
CA LEU A 140 -0.84 19.71 -11.09
C LEU A 140 -0.17 20.81 -10.24
N GLY A 141 -0.52 22.08 -10.46
CA GLY A 141 0.02 23.21 -9.71
C GLY A 141 -0.58 23.39 -8.31
N THR A 142 -1.70 22.74 -7.99
CA THR A 142 -2.46 22.94 -6.76
C THR A 142 -2.88 21.60 -6.13
N PRO A 143 -1.91 20.78 -5.67
CA PRO A 143 -2.24 19.54 -4.97
C PRO A 143 -3.10 19.84 -3.74
N ALA A 144 -4.16 19.07 -3.56
CA ALA A 144 -4.99 19.15 -2.36
C ALA A 144 -4.19 18.75 -1.10
N ARG A 145 -3.24 17.82 -1.25
CA ARG A 145 -2.21 17.50 -0.26
C ARG A 145 -1.06 16.69 -0.86
N THR A 146 0.12 16.78 -0.24
CA THR A 146 1.19 15.78 -0.38
C THR A 146 1.01 14.73 0.71
N TRP A 147 0.70 13.48 0.34
CA TRP A 147 0.36 12.41 1.28
C TRP A 147 1.58 11.65 1.79
N ILE A 148 2.54 11.40 0.91
CA ILE A 148 3.82 10.75 1.18
C ILE A 148 4.90 11.55 0.45
N SER A 149 6.02 11.79 1.12
CA SER A 149 7.21 12.42 0.55
C SER A 149 8.43 11.73 1.14
N GLY A 150 9.32 11.28 0.27
CA GLY A 150 10.54 10.55 0.61
C GLY A 150 11.44 10.42 -0.61
N PRO A 151 12.67 9.90 -0.43
CA PRO A 151 13.69 9.91 -1.47
C PRO A 151 13.42 8.95 -2.65
N GLU A 152 12.59 7.94 -2.46
CA GLU A 152 12.30 6.90 -3.46
C GLU A 152 10.91 7.07 -4.12
N MET A 153 9.96 7.71 -3.43
CA MET A 153 8.59 7.92 -3.93
C MET A 153 7.90 9.10 -3.23
N VAL A 154 7.19 9.88 -4.03
CA VAL A 154 6.23 10.91 -3.58
C VAL A 154 4.82 10.57 -4.04
N GLU A 155 3.84 10.76 -3.16
CA GLU A 155 2.41 10.65 -3.47
C GLU A 155 1.71 11.98 -3.17
N ALA A 156 1.06 12.56 -4.18
CA ALA A 156 0.22 13.76 -4.03
C ALA A 156 -1.21 13.46 -4.48
N HIS A 157 -2.17 14.10 -3.82
CA HIS A 157 -3.60 13.97 -4.12
C HIS A 157 -4.12 15.26 -4.73
N TYR A 158 -4.89 15.13 -5.80
CA TYR A 158 -5.51 16.22 -6.53
C TYR A 158 -7.03 16.04 -6.51
N TYR A 159 -7.75 17.15 -6.50
CA TYR A 159 -9.19 17.21 -6.37
C TYR A 159 -9.79 18.09 -7.45
N GLY A 160 -10.87 17.62 -8.07
CA GLY A 160 -11.67 18.42 -9.00
C GLY A 160 -13.15 18.07 -8.93
N VAL A 161 -13.98 19.01 -9.38
CA VAL A 161 -15.44 18.87 -9.41
C VAL A 161 -15.88 18.84 -10.88
N PRO A 162 -16.52 17.76 -11.35
CA PRO A 162 -16.95 17.66 -12.75
C PRO A 162 -18.13 18.61 -12.98
N ASN A 163 -17.98 19.52 -13.95
CA ASN A 163 -18.97 20.54 -14.34
C ASN A 163 -19.58 21.33 -13.15
N GLY A 164 -18.80 21.58 -12.10
CA GLY A 164 -19.29 22.26 -10.89
C GLY A 164 -20.37 21.51 -10.10
N ASN A 165 -20.59 20.22 -10.37
CA ASN A 165 -21.60 19.42 -9.68
C ASN A 165 -21.23 19.21 -8.20
N ALA A 166 -21.89 19.94 -7.30
CA ALA A 166 -21.55 19.96 -5.87
C ALA A 166 -21.63 18.59 -5.16
N ASN A 167 -22.38 17.63 -5.71
CA ASN A 167 -22.51 16.28 -5.17
C ASN A 167 -21.37 15.33 -5.59
N MET A 168 -20.61 15.70 -6.63
CA MET A 168 -19.60 14.84 -7.21
C MET A 168 -18.19 15.37 -6.95
N ALA A 169 -17.26 14.44 -6.83
CA ALA A 169 -15.85 14.75 -6.76
C ALA A 169 -15.04 13.73 -7.54
N VAL A 170 -14.01 14.19 -8.22
CA VAL A 170 -12.98 13.34 -8.81
C VAL A 170 -11.69 13.60 -8.05
N TRP A 171 -11.08 12.53 -7.57
CA TRP A 171 -9.76 12.58 -6.96
C TRP A 171 -8.76 11.85 -7.84
N PHE A 172 -7.52 12.35 -7.85
CA PHE A 172 -6.38 11.65 -8.42
C PHE A 172 -5.33 11.47 -7.34
N GLN A 173 -4.91 10.24 -7.10
CA GLN A 173 -3.72 9.91 -6.34
C GLN A 173 -2.60 9.62 -7.32
N VAL A 174 -1.56 10.44 -7.29
CA VAL A 174 -0.44 10.33 -8.21
C VAL A 174 0.79 9.96 -7.41
N ARG A 175 1.41 8.84 -7.76
CA ARG A 175 2.71 8.41 -7.23
C ARG A 175 3.77 8.59 -8.31
N LEU A 176 4.83 9.31 -7.97
CA LEU A 176 6.05 9.38 -8.76
C LEU A 176 7.17 8.68 -7.98
N TYR A 177 7.77 7.68 -8.61
CA TYR A 177 8.96 7.01 -8.09
C TYR A 177 10.23 7.69 -8.62
N LYS A 178 11.33 7.56 -7.88
CA LYS A 178 12.65 8.10 -8.24
C LYS A 178 13.15 7.63 -9.61
N SER A 179 12.75 6.43 -10.04
CA SER A 179 13.01 5.89 -11.38
C SER A 179 12.26 6.59 -12.53
N GLY A 180 11.36 7.54 -12.22
CA GLY A 180 10.47 8.19 -13.18
C GLY A 180 9.18 7.43 -13.46
N ARG A 181 8.99 6.24 -12.89
CA ARG A 181 7.72 5.49 -13.02
C ARG A 181 6.59 6.22 -12.32
N LEU A 182 5.43 6.26 -12.98
CA LEU A 182 4.24 6.97 -12.51
C LEU A 182 3.06 6.01 -12.38
N PHE A 183 2.38 6.09 -11.25
CA PHE A 183 1.13 5.38 -11.00
C PHE A 183 0.04 6.40 -10.66
N VAL A 184 -1.12 6.25 -11.28
CA VAL A 184 -2.28 7.10 -11.02
C VAL A 184 -3.46 6.20 -10.64
N ARG A 185 -4.06 6.50 -9.49
CA ARG A 185 -5.41 6.02 -9.15
C ARG A 185 -6.36 7.20 -9.18
N THR A 186 -7.48 7.05 -9.87
CA THR A 186 -8.59 7.99 -9.78
C THR A 186 -9.77 7.35 -9.08
N TRP A 187 -10.52 8.15 -8.32
CA TRP A 187 -11.84 7.73 -7.86
C TRP A 187 -12.86 8.84 -8.03
N ILE A 188 -14.09 8.41 -8.19
CA ILE A 188 -15.24 9.25 -8.43
C ILE A 188 -16.21 9.02 -7.29
N ASP A 189 -16.43 10.07 -6.50
CA ASP A 189 -17.41 10.07 -5.42
C ASP A 189 -18.72 10.71 -5.94
N ASN A 190 -19.86 10.07 -5.65
CA ASN A 190 -21.19 10.67 -5.78
C ASN A 190 -21.83 10.68 -4.39
N GLY A 191 -21.53 11.68 -3.58
CA GLY A 191 -22.04 11.67 -2.22
C GLY A 191 -21.44 12.78 -1.38
N ARG A 192 -22.16 13.90 -1.33
CA ARG A 192 -22.06 14.83 -0.22
C ARG A 192 -23.20 14.54 0.75
N LEU A 193 -22.88 14.43 2.04
CA LEU A 193 -23.86 14.10 3.09
C LEU A 193 -24.78 15.28 3.42
N ASP A 194 -24.34 16.50 3.09
CA ASP A 194 -25.05 17.76 3.31
C ASP A 194 -25.98 18.16 2.15
N LEU A 195 -26.02 17.36 1.08
CA LEU A 195 -26.84 17.60 -0.10
C LEU A 195 -27.83 16.45 -0.33
N ALA A 196 -28.90 16.73 -1.07
CA ALA A 196 -29.88 15.70 -1.39
C ALA A 196 -29.24 14.56 -2.21
N PRO A 197 -29.46 13.29 -1.84
CA PRO A 197 -28.93 12.16 -2.57
C PRO A 197 -29.57 12.06 -3.95
N VAL A 198 -28.75 11.88 -4.98
CA VAL A 198 -29.22 11.72 -6.36
C VAL A 198 -28.36 10.67 -7.06
N ASP A 199 -29.02 9.64 -7.60
CA ASP A 199 -28.41 8.67 -8.50
C ASP A 199 -28.12 9.33 -9.84
N ARG A 200 -27.00 8.99 -10.46
CA ARG A 200 -26.58 9.56 -11.74
C ARG A 200 -26.30 8.46 -12.73
N SER A 201 -26.80 8.60 -13.95
CA SER A 201 -26.49 7.68 -15.04
C SER A 201 -25.64 8.40 -16.08
N TYR A 202 -24.52 7.80 -16.46
CA TYR A 202 -23.59 8.35 -17.44
C TYR A 202 -22.75 7.28 -18.12
N VAL A 203 -22.19 7.57 -19.30
CA VAL A 203 -21.19 6.69 -19.95
C VAL A 203 -19.80 7.14 -19.52
N PRO A 204 -19.10 6.39 -18.64
CA PRO A 204 -17.77 6.77 -18.18
C PRO A 204 -16.73 6.52 -19.28
N ASN A 205 -15.71 7.36 -19.31
CA ASN A 205 -14.46 7.12 -20.03
C ASN A 205 -13.30 7.65 -19.18
N VAL A 206 -12.48 6.74 -18.68
CA VAL A 206 -11.29 7.07 -17.89
C VAL A 206 -10.06 6.75 -18.73
N SER A 207 -9.18 7.74 -18.86
CA SER A 207 -7.88 7.56 -19.49
C SER A 207 -6.75 7.96 -18.55
N ILE A 208 -5.66 7.19 -18.56
CA ILE A 208 -4.45 7.44 -17.77
C ILE A 208 -3.26 7.27 -18.73
N GLY A 209 -2.35 8.24 -18.77
CA GLY A 209 -1.24 8.24 -19.72
C GLY A 209 -1.68 8.33 -21.19
N GLY A 210 -2.88 8.86 -21.45
CA GLY A 210 -3.49 8.89 -22.79
C GLY A 210 -4.11 7.55 -23.23
N VAL A 211 -4.04 6.50 -22.41
CA VAL A 211 -4.62 5.19 -22.70
C VAL A 211 -5.98 5.06 -22.01
N PRO A 212 -7.07 4.69 -22.73
CA PRO A 212 -8.34 4.37 -22.09
C PRO A 212 -8.20 3.11 -21.22
N ILE A 213 -8.56 3.22 -19.94
CA ILE A 213 -8.48 2.09 -19.00
C ILE A 213 -9.85 1.59 -18.55
N PHE A 214 -10.89 2.40 -18.72
CA PHE A 214 -12.26 2.02 -18.40
C PHE A 214 -13.26 2.84 -19.21
N ASP A 215 -14.19 2.15 -19.87
CA ASP A 215 -15.27 2.76 -20.65
C ASP A 215 -16.64 2.10 -20.41
N ASN A 216 -16.72 1.16 -19.46
CA ASN A 216 -17.89 0.31 -19.20
C ASN A 216 -18.46 -0.34 -20.48
N GLY A 217 -17.61 -0.70 -21.45
CA GLY A 217 -18.05 -1.25 -22.74
C GLY A 217 -18.92 -0.29 -23.56
N GLY A 218 -18.81 1.02 -23.31
CA GLY A 218 -19.65 2.06 -23.91
C GLY A 218 -21.05 2.17 -23.31
N ALA A 219 -21.38 1.36 -22.29
CA ALA A 219 -22.70 1.37 -21.65
C ALA A 219 -22.78 2.40 -20.52
N ALA A 220 -24.00 2.85 -20.24
CA ALA A 220 -24.26 3.73 -19.10
C ALA A 220 -24.02 3.00 -17.77
N LEU A 221 -23.30 3.65 -16.86
CA LEU A 221 -23.08 3.25 -15.48
C LEU A 221 -24.05 4.03 -14.59
N THR A 222 -24.80 3.33 -13.74
CA THR A 222 -25.64 3.97 -12.70
C THR A 222 -24.80 4.18 -11.45
N HIS A 223 -24.38 5.42 -11.22
CA HIS A 223 -23.66 5.86 -10.04
C HIS A 223 -24.63 6.21 -8.92
N TYR A 224 -24.86 5.25 -8.03
CA TYR A 224 -25.74 5.43 -6.87
C TYR A 224 -25.25 6.53 -5.92
N ALA A 225 -26.19 7.22 -5.28
CA ALA A 225 -25.88 8.19 -4.24
C ALA A 225 -25.11 7.54 -3.07
N HIS A 226 -24.20 8.32 -2.48
CA HIS A 226 -23.30 7.91 -1.40
C HIS A 226 -22.39 6.71 -1.74
N SER A 227 -22.08 6.53 -3.02
CA SER A 227 -21.16 5.49 -3.48
C SER A 227 -19.95 6.08 -4.21
N ARG A 228 -18.91 5.27 -4.32
CA ARG A 228 -17.70 5.59 -5.07
C ARG A 228 -17.24 4.41 -5.89
N TRP A 229 -16.50 4.70 -6.96
CA TRP A 229 -15.74 3.70 -7.69
C TRP A 229 -14.39 4.29 -8.09
N SER A 230 -13.42 3.43 -8.40
CA SER A 230 -12.07 3.84 -8.76
C SER A 230 -11.49 3.04 -9.90
N GLN A 231 -10.52 3.64 -10.58
CA GLN A 231 -9.71 3.01 -11.61
C GLN A 231 -8.26 3.42 -11.42
N GLU A 232 -7.33 2.55 -11.78
CA GLU A 232 -5.91 2.79 -11.60
C GLU A 232 -5.08 2.21 -12.73
N ALA A 233 -3.96 2.86 -13.03
CA ALA A 233 -3.00 2.39 -14.00
C ALA A 233 -1.62 3.01 -13.79
N TRP A 234 -0.62 2.33 -14.38
CA TRP A 234 0.70 2.89 -14.59
C TRP A 234 0.71 3.73 -15.86
N ILE A 235 1.47 4.82 -15.86
CA ILE A 235 1.78 5.57 -17.08
C ILE A 235 3.04 4.97 -17.70
N GLY A 236 2.94 4.55 -18.96
CA GLY A 236 4.04 3.89 -19.68
C GLY A 236 4.13 2.40 -19.36
N ALA A 237 5.33 1.92 -19.02
CA ALA A 237 5.56 0.50 -18.75
C ALA A 237 4.78 0.05 -17.50
N THR A 238 4.06 -1.07 -17.63
CA THR A 238 3.38 -1.72 -16.52
C THR A 238 4.37 -2.08 -15.41
N ASN A 239 3.89 -2.13 -14.17
CA ASN A 239 4.66 -2.63 -13.04
C ASN A 239 3.76 -3.58 -12.25
N ALA A 240 3.90 -4.87 -12.52
CA ALA A 240 3.06 -5.95 -12.00
C ALA A 240 3.66 -6.57 -10.73
N VAL A 241 4.05 -5.73 -9.76
CA VAL A 241 4.58 -6.19 -8.47
C VAL A 241 3.45 -6.42 -7.48
N GLU A 242 3.36 -7.65 -6.99
CA GLU A 242 2.62 -8.02 -5.80
C GLU A 242 3.53 -7.79 -4.59
N ALA A 243 3.08 -6.95 -3.67
CA ALA A 243 3.82 -6.60 -2.45
C ALA A 243 2.91 -6.86 -1.25
N ASP A 244 3.33 -7.78 -0.40
CA ASP A 244 2.54 -8.30 0.71
C ASP A 244 3.36 -8.34 1.99
N ILE A 245 2.77 -7.91 3.10
CA ILE A 245 3.38 -8.10 4.41
C ILE A 245 3.23 -9.56 4.85
N ASP A 246 4.16 -10.07 5.66
CA ASP A 246 3.99 -11.34 6.37
C ASP A 246 2.67 -11.32 7.16
N THR A 247 1.67 -12.04 6.63
CA THR A 247 0.33 -12.15 7.22
C THR A 247 0.34 -12.91 8.55
N GLY A 248 1.30 -13.82 8.74
CA GLY A 248 1.53 -14.46 10.03
C GLY A 248 1.99 -13.45 11.08
N TYR A 249 2.87 -12.52 10.72
CA TYR A 249 3.20 -11.38 11.57
C TYR A 249 2.01 -10.43 11.76
N LEU A 250 1.25 -10.14 10.70
CA LEU A 250 0.05 -9.31 10.77
C LEU A 250 -0.93 -9.82 11.83
N VAL A 251 -1.17 -11.13 11.93
CA VAL A 251 -1.99 -11.74 13.00
C VAL A 251 -1.37 -11.49 14.38
N ARG A 252 -0.05 -11.65 14.54
CA ARG A 252 0.66 -11.39 15.82
C ARG A 252 0.53 -9.93 16.29
N THR A 253 0.28 -8.98 15.39
CA THR A 253 0.03 -7.58 15.76
C THR A 253 -1.30 -7.36 16.51
N ARG A 254 -2.24 -8.32 16.40
CA ARG A 254 -3.64 -8.20 16.86
C ARG A 254 -4.44 -7.08 16.18
N LEU A 255 -4.00 -6.62 15.00
CA LEU A 255 -4.76 -5.69 14.15
C LEU A 255 -5.77 -6.41 13.27
N VAL A 256 -5.56 -7.70 13.03
CA VAL A 256 -6.52 -8.59 12.37
C VAL A 256 -6.85 -9.75 13.32
N PRO A 257 -8.02 -10.39 13.17
CA PRO A 257 -8.41 -11.54 13.97
C PRO A 257 -7.43 -12.71 13.78
N ASN A 258 -7.26 -13.50 14.85
CA ASN A 258 -6.52 -14.76 14.78
C ASN A 258 -7.45 -15.87 14.29
N TYR A 259 -7.43 -16.14 12.98
CA TYR A 259 -8.17 -17.25 12.40
C TYR A 259 -7.42 -18.56 12.64
N MET A 260 -8.15 -19.59 13.10
CA MET A 260 -7.56 -20.87 13.53
C MET A 260 -7.12 -21.79 12.38
N SER A 261 -7.49 -21.49 11.13
CA SER A 261 -7.15 -22.29 9.95
C SER A 261 -6.13 -21.55 9.09
N ASN A 262 -4.87 -21.96 9.11
CA ASN A 262 -3.77 -21.30 8.37
C ASN A 262 -3.55 -21.85 6.95
N VAL A 263 -4.40 -22.76 6.48
CA VAL A 263 -4.34 -23.25 5.09
C VAL A 263 -5.76 -23.43 4.58
N PRO A 264 -6.31 -22.45 3.84
CA PRO A 264 -7.62 -22.62 3.23
C PRO A 264 -7.58 -23.66 2.09
N ALA A 265 -8.70 -24.32 1.85
CA ALA A 265 -8.83 -25.25 0.73
C ALA A 265 -8.73 -24.52 -0.61
N GLU A 266 -8.11 -25.15 -1.62
CA GLU A 266 -8.02 -24.63 -2.99
C GLU A 266 -9.39 -24.26 -3.58
N ALA A 267 -10.42 -25.06 -3.28
CA ALA A 267 -11.79 -24.78 -3.71
C ALA A 267 -12.33 -23.45 -3.15
N ALA A 268 -11.94 -23.06 -1.93
CA ALA A 268 -12.34 -21.79 -1.34
C ALA A 268 -11.66 -20.60 -2.03
N LEU A 269 -10.37 -20.72 -2.35
CA LEU A 269 -9.61 -19.69 -3.05
C LEU A 269 -10.07 -19.53 -4.51
N ASN A 270 -10.34 -20.64 -5.21
CA ASN A 270 -10.84 -20.63 -6.59
C ASN A 270 -12.26 -20.06 -6.72
N ALA A 271 -13.04 -20.07 -5.64
CA ALA A 271 -14.39 -19.50 -5.62
C ALA A 271 -14.41 -17.97 -5.42
N LEU A 272 -13.27 -17.32 -5.21
CA LEU A 272 -13.19 -15.87 -5.06
C LEU A 272 -13.36 -15.16 -6.41
N ALA A 273 -14.14 -14.08 -6.43
CA ALA A 273 -14.25 -13.23 -7.61
C ALA A 273 -12.87 -12.67 -7.99
N GLN A 274 -12.55 -12.73 -9.28
CA GLN A 274 -11.27 -12.28 -9.82
C GLN A 274 -11.40 -11.04 -10.72
N ASN A 275 -12.63 -10.74 -11.17
CA ASN A 275 -12.93 -9.62 -12.04
C ASN A 275 -14.03 -8.78 -11.41
N TYR A 276 -13.88 -7.46 -11.50
CA TYR A 276 -14.74 -6.51 -10.82
C TYR A 276 -15.10 -5.38 -11.78
N THR A 277 -16.39 -5.17 -11.96
CA THR A 277 -16.91 -4.01 -12.68
C THR A 277 -17.45 -3.02 -11.65
N PRO A 278 -17.08 -1.73 -11.74
CA PRO A 278 -17.59 -0.70 -10.85
C PRO A 278 -19.11 -0.82 -10.61
N LEU A 279 -19.51 -0.72 -9.35
CA LEU A 279 -20.90 -0.67 -8.90
C LEU A 279 -21.75 -1.92 -9.20
N THR A 280 -21.09 -3.05 -9.51
CA THR A 280 -21.71 -4.37 -9.49
C THR A 280 -21.56 -5.04 -8.13
N ASN A 281 -22.40 -6.03 -7.83
CA ASN A 281 -22.34 -6.74 -6.55
C ASN A 281 -21.08 -7.63 -6.41
N ALA A 282 -20.42 -8.00 -7.51
CA ALA A 282 -19.26 -8.88 -7.52
C ALA A 282 -19.40 -10.09 -6.57
N GLY A 283 -18.58 -10.18 -5.51
CA GLY A 283 -18.62 -11.26 -4.52
C GLY A 283 -19.67 -11.14 -3.42
N TRP A 284 -20.50 -10.08 -3.41
CA TRP A 284 -21.54 -9.86 -2.41
C TRP A 284 -22.81 -10.66 -2.69
N THR A 285 -23.40 -11.26 -1.66
CA THR A 285 -24.73 -11.89 -1.77
C THR A 285 -25.78 -10.81 -2.05
N PRO A 286 -26.52 -10.87 -3.17
CA PRO A 286 -27.52 -9.85 -3.50
C PRO A 286 -28.75 -9.85 -2.57
N ASN A 287 -29.09 -11.01 -2.03
CA ASN A 287 -30.30 -11.22 -1.24
C ASN A 287 -29.96 -11.45 0.24
N MET A 288 -30.67 -10.76 1.13
CA MET A 288 -30.51 -10.89 2.59
C MET A 288 -31.41 -11.99 3.20
N GLY A 289 -32.02 -12.85 2.37
CA GLY A 289 -32.95 -13.90 2.83
C GLY A 289 -32.28 -15.21 3.25
N GLU A 290 -30.95 -15.30 3.25
CA GLU A 290 -30.22 -16.51 3.64
C GLU A 290 -30.26 -16.74 5.16
N THR A 291 -30.18 -18.01 5.57
CA THR A 291 -30.35 -18.46 6.97
C THR A 291 -29.14 -18.16 7.85
N GLY A 292 -28.89 -16.88 8.12
CA GLY A 292 -27.93 -16.44 9.15
C GLY A 292 -26.44 -16.60 8.80
N PHE A 293 -26.12 -16.88 7.54
CA PHE A 293 -24.75 -16.97 7.05
C PHE A 293 -24.63 -16.25 5.71
N GLN A 294 -23.60 -15.41 5.56
CA GLN A 294 -23.12 -14.90 4.27
C GLN A 294 -21.60 -14.71 4.36
N ARG A 295 -20.90 -14.79 3.22
CA ARG A 295 -19.43 -14.71 3.19
C ARG A 295 -18.88 -13.34 3.60
N GLN A 296 -19.68 -12.30 3.42
CA GLN A 296 -19.35 -10.91 3.76
C GLN A 296 -19.70 -10.53 5.21
N ILE A 297 -20.55 -11.31 5.90
CA ILE A 297 -20.98 -10.98 7.28
C ILE A 297 -20.04 -11.68 8.27
N GLY A 298 -19.01 -10.95 8.68
CA GLY A 298 -18.00 -11.41 9.63
C GLY A 298 -17.20 -10.22 10.15
N LEU A 299 -16.32 -10.47 11.12
CA LEU A 299 -15.42 -9.41 11.60
C LEU A 299 -14.50 -8.90 10.48
N LEU A 300 -14.08 -9.82 9.60
CA LEU A 300 -13.64 -9.51 8.26
C LEU A 300 -14.45 -10.36 7.27
N PRO A 301 -14.74 -9.85 6.07
CA PRO A 301 -15.26 -10.66 4.97
C PRO A 301 -14.37 -11.87 4.66
N SER A 302 -14.95 -12.89 4.02
CA SER A 302 -14.24 -14.13 3.74
C SER A 302 -12.98 -13.94 2.87
N TRP A 303 -12.98 -12.99 1.93
CA TRP A 303 -11.81 -12.72 1.08
C TRP A 303 -10.64 -12.13 1.87
N ASP A 304 -10.91 -11.25 2.83
CA ASP A 304 -9.90 -10.72 3.76
C ASP A 304 -9.37 -11.83 4.69
N ALA A 305 -10.27 -12.64 5.23
CA ALA A 305 -9.90 -13.79 6.07
C ALA A 305 -9.05 -14.80 5.27
N LEU A 306 -9.42 -15.08 4.03
CA LEU A 306 -8.66 -15.95 3.12
C LEU A 306 -7.31 -15.34 2.76
N TYR A 307 -7.19 -14.02 2.59
CA TYR A 307 -5.89 -13.39 2.34
C TYR A 307 -4.95 -13.58 3.53
N VAL A 308 -5.44 -13.36 4.76
CA VAL A 308 -4.64 -13.55 5.98
C VAL A 308 -4.27 -15.02 6.19
N THR A 309 -5.23 -15.93 6.02
CA THR A 309 -5.02 -17.36 6.29
C THR A 309 -4.29 -18.11 5.18
N SER A 310 -4.30 -17.63 3.94
CA SER A 310 -3.59 -18.27 2.83
C SER A 310 -2.14 -17.82 2.68
N HIS A 311 -1.64 -17.02 3.62
CA HIS A 311 -0.33 -16.38 3.51
C HIS A 311 -0.21 -15.48 2.26
N ALA A 312 -1.23 -14.63 2.06
CA ALA A 312 -1.32 -13.69 0.93
C ALA A 312 -1.38 -14.35 -0.46
N ASP A 313 -2.18 -15.43 -0.62
CA ASP A 313 -2.40 -16.04 -1.94
C ASP A 313 -2.86 -14.98 -2.97
N PRO A 314 -2.29 -14.97 -4.19
CA PRO A 314 -2.61 -13.96 -5.20
C PRO A 314 -4.11 -13.87 -5.56
N ARG A 315 -4.87 -14.98 -5.49
CA ARG A 315 -6.31 -14.98 -5.74
C ARG A 315 -7.06 -14.24 -4.64
N ALA A 316 -6.67 -14.45 -3.39
CA ALA A 316 -7.24 -13.76 -2.25
C ALA A 316 -6.84 -12.29 -2.24
N ARG A 317 -5.57 -11.99 -2.50
CA ARG A 317 -5.07 -10.61 -2.66
C ARG A 317 -5.89 -9.81 -3.66
N ARG A 318 -6.10 -10.34 -4.88
CA ARG A 318 -6.91 -9.68 -5.90
C ARG A 318 -8.35 -9.44 -5.46
N ALA A 319 -8.93 -10.37 -4.70
CA ALA A 319 -10.28 -10.20 -4.17
C ALA A 319 -10.38 -9.12 -3.08
N VAL A 320 -9.32 -8.92 -2.28
CA VAL A 320 -9.26 -7.83 -1.28
C VAL A 320 -9.07 -6.46 -1.94
N MET A 321 -8.31 -6.39 -3.02
CA MET A 321 -8.01 -5.11 -3.71
C MET A 321 -9.15 -4.56 -4.57
N ALA A 322 -10.17 -5.39 -4.79
CA ALA A 322 -11.28 -5.16 -5.68
C ALA A 322 -12.25 -4.04 -5.27
#